data_AF-A0A822FG47-F1
#
_entry.id   AF-A0A822FG47-F1
#
_cell.length_a   1.000
_cell.length_b   1.000
_cell.length_c   1.000
_cell.angle_alpha   90.00
_cell.angle_beta   90.00
_cell.angle_gamma   90.00
#
_symmetry.space_group_name_H-M   'P 1'
#
loop_
_entity.id
_entity.type
_entity.pdbx_description
1 polymer ?
#
loop_
_entity_poly.entity_id
_entity_poly.type
_entity_poly.pdbx_seq_one_letter_code
_entity_poly.pdbx_strand_id
1 'polypeptide(L)' 'TYDPANFSGLPDYVNWLHSNGMKFITILDPAIDSEEPNYSVYAEGQRDNIWIKWPTRRNVQYSETGNRNMVGYVWPD' A
#
# COMPACT_ATOMS: atom_id res chain seq x y z
N THR A 1 -4.00 5.14 0.13
CA THR A 1 -5.42 5.57 0.14
C THR A 1 -5.46 7.05 0.51
N TYR A 2 -6.63 7.66 0.75
CA TYR A 2 -6.71 8.98 1.40
C TYR A 2 -7.76 8.93 2.51
N ASP A 3 -7.57 9.73 3.56
CA ASP A 3 -8.47 9.78 4.71
C ASP A 3 -9.71 10.64 4.38
N PRO A 4 -10.93 10.06 4.39
CA PRO A 4 -12.14 10.80 4.01
C PRO A 4 -12.60 11.79 5.10
N ALA A 5 -12.17 11.66 6.35
CA ALA A 5 -12.55 12.59 7.41
C ALA A 5 -11.69 13.86 7.33
N ASN A 6 -10.37 13.70 7.32
CA ASN A 6 -9.44 14.82 7.30
C ASN A 6 -9.26 15.44 5.89
N PHE A 7 -9.49 14.66 4.82
CA PHE A 7 -9.29 15.08 3.42
C PHE A 7 -10.55 14.89 2.56
N SER A 8 -11.74 15.06 3.15
CA SER A 8 -13.05 14.94 2.45
C SER A 8 -13.16 15.73 1.13
N GLY A 9 -12.56 16.92 1.06
CA GLY A 9 -12.58 17.80 -0.12
C GLY A 9 -11.39 17.66 -1.08
N LEU A 10 -10.52 16.67 -0.87
CA LEU A 10 -9.31 16.51 -1.69
C LEU A 10 -9.59 16.39 -3.20
N PRO A 11 -10.59 15.61 -3.67
CA PRO A 11 -10.89 15.54 -5.10
C PRO A 11 -11.23 16.90 -5.72
N ASP A 12 -12.07 17.68 -5.05
CA ASP A 12 -12.49 19.01 -5.53
C ASP A 12 -11.32 20.01 -5.52
N TYR A 13 -10.47 19.94 -4.49
CA TYR A 13 -9.26 20.75 -4.42
C TYR A 13 -8.29 20.44 -5.57
N VAL A 14 -8.07 19.17 -5.90
CA VAL A 14 -7.22 18.76 -7.03
C VAL A 14 -7.81 19.25 -8.36
N ASN A 15 -9.13 19.18 -8.55
CA ASN A 15 -9.79 19.73 -9.73
C ASN A 15 -9.61 21.25 -9.85
N TRP A 16 -9.71 21.96 -8.72
CA TRP A 16 -9.44 23.39 -8.68
C TRP A 16 -7.98 23.72 -9.01
N LEU A 17 -7.00 22.94 -8.52
CA LEU A 17 -5.59 23.13 -8.90
C LEU A 17 -5.41 23.01 -10.42
N HIS A 18 -6.02 21.99 -11.03
CA HIS A 18 -5.93 21.77 -12.46
C HIS A 18 -6.61 22.88 -13.29
N SER A 19 -7.74 23.43 -12.84
CA SER A 19 -8.41 24.55 -13.53
C SER A 19 -7.58 25.84 -13.51
N ASN A 20 -6.68 25.97 -12.55
CA ASN A 20 -5.71 27.07 -12.44
C ASN A 20 -4.36 26.77 -13.10
N GLY A 21 -4.25 25.69 -13.87
CA GLY A 21 -3.02 25.31 -14.58
C GLY A 21 -1.93 24.71 -13.69
N MET A 22 -2.22 24.41 -12.42
CA MET A 22 -1.30 23.77 -11.49
C MET A 22 -1.31 22.24 -11.63
N LYS A 23 -0.35 21.57 -10.99
CA LYS A 23 -0.23 20.11 -10.95
C LYS A 23 -0.26 19.61 -9.51
N PHE A 24 -0.83 18.44 -9.31
CA PHE A 24 -0.85 17.73 -8.04
C PHE A 24 -0.03 16.44 -8.16
N ILE A 25 0.86 16.19 -7.21
CA ILE A 25 1.72 15.01 -7.17
C ILE A 25 1.56 14.37 -5.78
N THR A 26 1.24 13.08 -5.75
CA THR A 26 1.16 12.30 -4.52
C THR A 26 2.49 11.61 -4.23
N ILE A 27 2.76 11.37 -2.94
CA ILE A 27 3.75 10.38 -2.51
C ILE A 27 3.12 8.99 -2.67
N LEU A 28 3.94 8.00 -3.05
CA LEU A 28 3.56 6.59 -3.10
C LEU A 28 4.71 5.77 -2.52
N ASP A 29 4.42 5.00 -1.48
CA ASP A 29 5.36 4.07 -0.87
C ASP A 29 5.27 2.70 -1.56
N PRO A 30 6.38 1.95 -1.65
CA PRO A 30 6.41 0.66 -2.34
C PRO A 30 5.89 -0.50 -1.48
N ALA A 31 5.96 -0.39 -0.16
CA ALA A 31 5.47 -1.40 0.75
C ALA A 31 3.94 -1.29 0.88
N ILE A 32 3.28 -2.44 0.92
CA ILE A 32 1.83 -2.55 0.98
C ILE A 32 1.46 -3.12 2.34
N ASP A 33 0.53 -2.46 3.02
CA ASP A 33 -0.01 -2.89 4.31
C ASP A 33 -0.64 -4.29 4.19
N SER A 34 -0.15 -5.21 5.01
CA SER A 34 -0.62 -6.60 5.08
C SER A 34 -1.60 -6.88 6.20
N GLU A 35 -1.81 -5.92 7.11
CA GLU A 35 -2.63 -6.06 8.31
C GLU A 35 -4.01 -5.38 8.16
N GLU A 36 -4.12 -4.36 7.30
CA GLU A 36 -5.39 -3.68 7.03
C GLU A 36 -6.46 -4.67 6.49
N PRO A 37 -7.58 -4.86 7.21
CA PRO A 37 -8.64 -5.76 6.78
C PRO A 37 -9.30 -5.28 5.49
N ASN A 38 -9.58 -6.21 4.57
CA ASN A 38 -10.27 -5.95 3.30
C ASN A 38 -9.54 -4.98 2.36
N TYR A 39 -8.22 -4.84 2.48
CA TYR A 39 -7.46 -4.01 1.54
C TYR A 39 -7.25 -4.70 0.19
N SER A 40 -7.96 -4.24 -0.84
CA SER A 40 -7.97 -4.88 -2.16
C SER A 40 -6.59 -4.94 -2.82
N VAL A 41 -5.74 -3.91 -2.62
CA VAL A 41 -4.40 -3.85 -3.19
C VAL A 41 -3.53 -5.01 -2.67
N TYR A 42 -3.62 -5.31 -1.36
CA TYR A 42 -2.94 -6.46 -0.79
C TYR A 42 -3.53 -7.78 -1.28
N ALA A 43 -4.86 -7.91 -1.33
CA ALA A 43 -5.52 -9.13 -1.80
C ALA A 43 -5.20 -9.46 -3.27
N GLU A 44 -5.16 -8.45 -4.14
CA GLU A 44 -4.77 -8.58 -5.54
C GLU A 44 -3.32 -8.99 -5.68
N GLY A 45 -2.41 -8.37 -4.90
CA GLY A 45 -1.01 -8.76 -4.90
C GLY A 45 -0.77 -10.20 -4.43
N GLN A 46 -1.58 -10.72 -3.49
CA GLN A 46 -1.57 -12.13 -3.14
C GLN A 46 -2.04 -13.02 -4.29
N ARG A 47 -3.14 -12.65 -4.95
CA ARG A 47 -3.69 -13.37 -6.10
C ARG A 47 -2.70 -13.45 -7.28
N ASP A 48 -2.01 -12.35 -7.57
CA ASP A 48 -1.07 -12.23 -8.68
C ASP A 48 0.37 -12.64 -8.31
N ASN A 49 0.62 -12.93 -7.03
CA ASN A 49 1.88 -13.44 -6.53
C ASN A 49 3.10 -12.54 -6.83
N ILE A 50 2.95 -11.23 -6.54
CA ILE A 50 3.92 -10.18 -6.91
C ILE A 50 4.95 -9.83 -5.82
N TRP A 51 4.89 -10.49 -4.66
CA TRP A 51 5.71 -10.14 -3.51
C TRP A 51 7.16 -10.61 -3.63
N ILE A 52 8.07 -9.86 -3.00
CA ILE A 52 9.43 -10.34 -2.74
C ILE A 52 9.34 -11.52 -1.78
N LYS A 53 10.08 -12.60 -2.07
CA LYS A 53 10.03 -13.85 -1.30
C LYS A 53 11.36 -14.19 -0.65
N TRP A 54 11.27 -14.73 0.56
CA TRP A 54 12.38 -15.43 1.18
C TRP A 54 12.82 -16.63 0.31
N PRO A 55 14.13 -16.91 0.24
CA PRO A 55 14.64 -18.14 -0.37
C PRO A 55 14.03 -19.38 0.29
N THR A 56 13.80 -20.44 -0.48
CA THR A 56 13.14 -21.67 -0.01
C THR A 56 13.80 -22.29 1.23
N ARG A 57 15.12 -22.12 1.39
CA ARG A 57 15.90 -22.69 2.51
C ARG A 57 16.17 -21.71 3.65
N ARG A 58 15.71 -20.46 3.57
CA ARG A 58 15.97 -19.41 4.56
C ARG A 58 14.78 -18.47 4.65
N ASN A 59 13.69 -18.96 5.24
CA ASN A 59 12.52 -18.16 5.58
C ASN A 59 12.44 -18.02 7.10
N VAL A 60 12.86 -16.85 7.60
CA VAL A 60 12.90 -16.57 9.04
C VAL A 60 11.54 -16.12 9.60
N GLN A 61 10.56 -15.83 8.73
CA GLN A 61 9.22 -15.34 9.08
C GLN A 61 8.11 -16.36 8.73
N TYR A 62 8.44 -17.63 8.45
CA TYR A 62 7.44 -18.61 8.05
C TYR A 62 6.38 -18.85 9.14
N SER A 63 6.79 -18.84 10.42
CA SER A 63 5.89 -19.03 11.56
C SER A 63 4.89 -17.88 11.73
N GLU A 64 5.23 -16.68 11.24
CA GLU A 64 4.40 -15.48 11.29
C GLU A 64 3.48 -15.39 10.06
N THR A 65 4.03 -15.62 8.88
CA THR A 65 3.34 -15.34 7.60
C THR A 65 2.62 -16.55 7.00
N GLY A 66 3.00 -17.77 7.39
CA GLY A 66 2.50 -19.02 6.79
C GLY A 66 2.85 -19.19 5.31
N ASN A 67 3.67 -18.30 4.74
CA ASN A 67 4.06 -18.30 3.34
C ASN A 67 5.50 -17.79 3.20
N ARG A 68 5.96 -17.50 1.97
CA ARG A 68 7.34 -17.03 1.71
C ARG A 68 7.45 -15.54 1.47
N ASN A 69 6.36 -14.79 1.47
CA ASN A 69 6.38 -13.35 1.25
C ASN A 69 7.15 -12.70 2.40
N MET A 70 8.03 -11.77 2.05
CA MET A 70 8.80 -11.01 3.04
C MET A 70 7.90 -9.93 3.65
N VAL A 71 7.89 -9.84 4.97
CA VAL A 71 7.20 -8.77 5.71
C VAL A 71 8.25 -7.87 6.36
N GLY A 72 8.08 -6.57 6.21
CA GLY A 72 8.91 -5.54 6.85
C GLY A 72 8.01 -4.52 7.54
N TYR A 73 8.64 -3.58 8.26
CA TYR A 73 7.94 -2.52 8.99
C TYR A 73 8.28 -1.17 8.36
N VAL A 74 7.24 -0.41 8.03
CA VAL A 74 7.27 0.91 7.40
C VAL A 74 6.04 1.69 7.88
N TRP A 75 5.93 2.98 7.51
CA TRP A 75 4.64 3.65 7.58
C TRP A 75 3.54 2.82 6.89
N PRO A 76 2.29 2.87 7.37
CA PRO A 76 1.80 3.60 8.54
C PRO A 76 2.03 2.82 9.84
N ASP A 77 2.49 3.50 10.90
CA ASP A 77 2.26 3.03 12.27
C ASP A 77 0.90 3.59 12.75
#